data_AF-A0A7S1RAP7-F1
#
_entry.id   AF-A0A7S1RAP7-F1
#
_cell.length_a   1.000
_cell.length_b   1.000
_cell.length_c   1.000
_cell.angle_alpha   90.00
_cell.angle_beta   90.00
_cell.angle_gamma   90.00
#
_symmetry.space_group_name_H-M   'P 1'
#
loop_
_entity.id
_entity.type
_entity.pdbx_description
1 polymer ?
#
loop_
_entity_poly.entity_id
_entity_poly.type
_entity_poly.pdbx_seq_one_letter_code
_entity_poly.pdbx_strand_id
1 'polypeptide(L)'
;PKFQALLHGTAEVPETDRIDAWAEGGSDTVSFTLVLTLDSARKALESHNRDRQLFALEDLQKLGSLGGSAAITLVGSMLADPNGDVRASAGRVLGTMGKLSDADIMMVLRTHLAHTVWNVRWTACHALRGLAAPGEKAAMELLEPLLNDPHSAVRE
;
A
#
# COMPACT_ATOMS: atom_id res chain seq x y z
N PRO A 1 -14.03 4.61 -5.48
CA PRO A 1 -13.04 3.53 -5.70
C PRO A 1 -13.70 2.16 -5.57
N LYS A 2 -13.23 1.12 -6.28
CA LYS A 2 -13.83 -0.23 -6.23
C LYS A 2 -13.79 -0.92 -4.86
N PHE A 3 -13.18 -0.29 -3.87
CA PHE A 3 -12.91 -0.82 -2.54
C PHE A 3 -13.65 -0.06 -1.45
N GLN A 4 -14.65 0.76 -1.78
CA GLN A 4 -15.36 1.58 -0.79
C GLN A 4 -16.84 1.27 -0.81
N ALA A 5 -17.45 1.15 0.37
CA ALA A 5 -18.89 1.08 0.58
C ALA A 5 -19.27 2.15 1.59
N LEU A 6 -20.37 2.86 1.36
CA LEU A 6 -20.90 3.83 2.32
C LEU A 6 -22.00 3.17 3.12
N LEU A 7 -21.93 3.22 4.45
CA LEU A 7 -22.94 2.65 5.34
C LEU A 7 -23.67 3.74 6.13
N HIS A 8 -24.97 3.56 6.33
CA HIS A 8 -25.76 4.30 7.32
C HIS A 8 -26.25 3.30 8.39
N GLY A 9 -25.71 3.42 9.61
CA GLY A 9 -25.86 2.35 10.62
C GLY A 9 -25.21 1.05 10.13
N THR A 10 -26.03 0.02 9.88
CA THR A 10 -25.60 -1.27 9.31
C THR A 10 -26.00 -1.47 7.84
N ALA A 11 -26.72 -0.52 7.24
CA ALA A 11 -27.21 -0.63 5.87
C ALA A 11 -26.20 -0.03 4.89
N GLU A 12 -25.94 -0.71 3.78
CA GLU A 12 -25.15 -0.17 2.67
C GLU A 12 -25.98 0.80 1.84
N VAL A 13 -25.40 1.97 1.55
CA VAL A 13 -26.00 3.06 0.80
C VAL A 13 -25.62 2.90 -0.67
N PRO A 14 -26.59 2.67 -1.58
CA PRO A 14 -26.32 2.56 -3.01
C PRO A 14 -25.70 3.84 -3.58
N GLU A 15 -24.80 3.71 -4.56
CA GLU A 15 -24.20 4.88 -5.24
C GLU A 15 -25.23 5.80 -5.93
N THR A 16 -26.42 5.28 -6.22
CA THR A 16 -27.50 6.02 -6.89
C THR A 16 -28.37 6.83 -5.94
N ASP A 17 -28.30 6.55 -4.64
CA ASP A 17 -29.22 7.14 -3.67
C ASP A 17 -28.74 8.54 -3.28
N ARG A 18 -29.70 9.45 -3.11
CA ARG A 18 -29.39 10.79 -2.60
C ARG A 18 -29.26 10.74 -1.08
N ILE A 19 -28.28 11.48 -0.56
CA ILE A 19 -27.99 11.56 0.88
C ILE A 19 -29.21 12.03 1.70
N ASP A 20 -30.03 12.94 1.16
CA ASP A 20 -31.22 13.47 1.83
C ASP A 20 -32.33 12.43 2.04
N ALA A 21 -32.35 11.35 1.25
CA ALA A 21 -33.28 10.25 1.44
C ALA A 21 -33.04 9.46 2.74
N TRP A 22 -31.86 9.61 3.34
CA TRP A 22 -31.43 8.90 4.55
C TRP A 22 -31.49 9.78 5.82
N ALA A 23 -32.03 10.99 5.72
CA ALA A 23 -32.24 11.88 6.85
C ALA A 23 -33.53 11.50 7.60
N GLU A 24 -33.42 10.74 8.68
CA GLU A 24 -34.57 10.40 9.53
C GLU A 24 -34.97 11.55 10.47
N GLY A 25 -36.27 11.84 10.55
CA GLY A 25 -36.90 12.39 11.76
C GLY A 25 -36.52 13.81 12.19
N GLY A 26 -36.11 14.70 11.28
CA GLY A 26 -35.86 16.11 11.61
C GLY A 26 -34.54 16.38 12.33
N SER A 27 -33.62 15.41 12.33
CA SER A 27 -32.22 15.67 12.68
C SER A 27 -31.55 16.48 11.58
N ASP A 28 -30.87 17.57 11.95
CA ASP A 28 -30.05 18.38 11.04
C ASP A 28 -28.75 17.67 10.62
N THR A 29 -28.49 16.45 11.11
CA THR A 29 -27.26 15.70 10.83
C THR A 29 -27.54 14.24 10.50
N VAL A 30 -26.93 13.77 9.40
CA VAL A 30 -26.90 12.37 8.97
C VAL A 30 -25.45 11.89 9.03
N SER A 31 -25.23 10.72 9.61
CA SER A 31 -23.89 10.15 9.76
C SER A 31 -23.71 8.93 8.87
N PHE A 32 -22.63 8.90 8.10
CA PHE A 32 -22.27 7.75 7.29
C PHE A 32 -20.89 7.22 7.69
N THR A 33 -20.72 5.91 7.57
CA THR A 33 -19.43 5.24 7.76
C THR A 33 -18.92 4.75 6.41
N LEU A 34 -17.73 5.20 6.01
CA LEU A 34 -17.05 4.66 4.83
C LEU A 34 -16.30 3.39 5.22
N VAL A 35 -16.67 2.25 4.63
CA VAL A 35 -15.98 0.97 4.80
C VAL A 35 -15.10 0.69 3.60
N LEU A 36 -13.83 0.40 3.85
CA LEU A 36 -12.89 -0.03 2.83
C LEU A 36 -12.76 -1.56 2.82
N THR A 37 -13.01 -2.21 1.67
CA THR A 37 -12.85 -3.65 1.49
C THR A 37 -11.74 -3.95 0.48
N LEU A 38 -10.71 -4.67 0.92
CA LEU A 38 -9.52 -4.95 0.10
C LEU A 38 -9.54 -6.34 -0.56
N ASP A 39 -10.62 -7.10 -0.46
CA ASP A 39 -10.68 -8.48 -0.98
C ASP A 39 -10.52 -8.55 -2.50
N SER A 40 -11.14 -7.60 -3.22
CA SER A 40 -10.97 -7.51 -4.67
C SER A 40 -9.53 -7.14 -5.06
N ALA A 41 -8.88 -6.27 -4.28
CA ALA A 41 -7.47 -5.94 -4.46
C ALA A 41 -6.59 -7.18 -4.22
N ARG A 42 -6.80 -7.88 -3.11
CA ARG A 42 -6.10 -9.12 -2.76
C ARG A 42 -6.21 -10.16 -3.87
N LYS A 43 -7.43 -10.48 -4.33
CA LYS A 43 -7.68 -11.44 -5.42
C LYS A 43 -6.98 -11.03 -6.73
N ALA A 44 -6.92 -9.74 -7.02
CA ALA A 44 -6.22 -9.25 -8.21
C ALA A 44 -4.70 -9.37 -8.08
N LEU A 45 -4.14 -9.06 -6.90
CA LEU A 45 -2.72 -9.23 -6.60
C LEU A 45 -2.28 -10.72 -6.62
N GLU A 46 -3.14 -11.63 -6.16
CA GLU A 46 -2.90 -13.08 -6.14
C GLU A 46 -3.10 -13.76 -7.51
N SER A 47 -3.63 -13.04 -8.51
CA SER A 47 -4.05 -13.67 -9.77
C SER A 47 -2.90 -14.11 -10.69
N HIS A 48 -1.65 -13.77 -10.35
CA HIS A 48 -0.47 -13.93 -11.21
C HIS A 48 -0.62 -13.38 -12.64
N ASN A 49 -1.61 -12.51 -12.84
CA ASN A 49 -1.83 -11.79 -14.06
C ASN A 49 -1.27 -10.38 -13.88
N ARG A 50 -0.15 -10.09 -14.56
CA ARG A 50 0.57 -8.82 -14.48
C ARG A 50 -0.36 -7.61 -14.55
N ASP A 51 -1.28 -7.59 -15.53
CA ASP A 51 -2.11 -6.41 -15.74
C ASP A 51 -3.11 -6.23 -14.59
N ARG A 52 -3.71 -7.31 -14.09
CA ARG A 52 -4.59 -7.26 -12.91
C ARG A 52 -3.85 -6.81 -11.66
N GLN A 53 -2.61 -7.27 -11.47
CA GLN A 53 -1.76 -6.86 -10.36
C GLN A 53 -1.43 -5.37 -10.44
N LEU A 54 -1.05 -4.88 -11.62
CA LEU A 54 -0.76 -3.47 -11.84
C LEU A 54 -1.98 -2.58 -11.59
N PHE A 55 -3.15 -2.94 -12.11
CA PHE A 55 -4.39 -2.21 -11.84
C PHE A 55 -4.74 -2.18 -10.35
N ALA A 56 -4.54 -3.28 -9.63
CA ALA A 56 -4.79 -3.32 -8.19
C ALA A 56 -3.82 -2.43 -7.41
N LEU A 57 -2.54 -2.42 -7.79
CA LEU A 57 -1.54 -1.52 -7.20
C LEU A 57 -1.87 -0.05 -7.44
N GLU A 58 -2.32 0.31 -8.65
CA GLU A 58 -2.77 1.67 -8.97
C GLU A 58 -3.99 2.08 -8.13
N ASP A 59 -4.96 1.18 -7.95
CA ASP A 59 -6.13 1.49 -7.13
C ASP A 59 -5.78 1.60 -5.63
N LEU A 60 -4.84 0.77 -5.14
CA LEU A 60 -4.32 0.88 -3.77
C LEU A 60 -3.52 2.18 -3.58
N GLN A 61 -2.80 2.64 -4.60
CA GLN A 61 -2.09 3.92 -4.58
C GLN A 61 -3.03 5.10 -4.35
N LYS A 62 -4.23 5.07 -4.95
CA LYS A 62 -5.24 6.11 -4.79
C LYS A 62 -5.78 6.19 -3.36
N LEU A 63 -5.71 5.10 -2.59
CA LEU A 63 -6.04 5.15 -1.16
C LEU A 63 -4.95 5.89 -0.36
N GLY A 64 -3.69 5.83 -0.80
CA GLY A 64 -2.55 6.43 -0.12
C GLY A 64 -2.51 6.00 1.35
N SER A 65 -2.39 6.97 2.26
CA SER A 65 -2.38 6.72 3.71
C SER A 65 -3.73 6.26 4.29
N LEU A 66 -4.83 6.35 3.54
CA LEU A 66 -6.15 5.88 3.99
C LEU A 66 -6.29 4.35 3.92
N GLY A 67 -5.42 3.66 3.18
CA GLY A 67 -5.48 2.21 3.04
C GLY A 67 -5.08 1.44 4.31
N GLY A 68 -4.32 2.09 5.21
CA GLY A 68 -3.88 1.52 6.47
C GLY A 68 -3.02 0.24 6.35
N SER A 69 -2.85 -0.43 7.49
CA SER A 69 -2.01 -1.63 7.67
C SER A 69 -2.27 -2.74 6.65
N ALA A 70 -3.54 -3.03 6.36
CA ALA A 70 -3.93 -4.10 5.45
C ALA A 70 -3.48 -3.81 4.01
N ALA A 71 -3.59 -2.57 3.55
CA ALA A 71 -3.15 -2.18 2.22
C ALA A 71 -1.61 -2.16 2.15
N ILE A 72 -0.92 -1.69 3.20
CA ILE A 72 0.54 -1.73 3.32
C ILE A 72 1.05 -3.17 3.19
N THR A 73 0.42 -4.11 3.90
CA THR A 73 0.79 -5.53 3.86
C THR A 73 0.59 -6.13 2.47
N LEU A 74 -0.54 -5.84 1.82
CA LEU A 74 -0.82 -6.32 0.47
C LEU A 74 0.20 -5.79 -0.54
N VAL A 75 0.46 -4.49 -0.56
CA VAL A 75 1.46 -3.88 -1.45
C VAL A 75 2.86 -4.39 -1.12
N GLY A 76 3.19 -4.54 0.16
CA GLY A 76 4.47 -5.07 0.63
C GLY A 76 4.77 -6.45 0.07
N SER A 77 3.78 -7.35 0.01
CA SER A 77 3.96 -8.70 -0.57
C SER A 77 4.36 -8.68 -2.05
N MET A 78 4.01 -7.62 -2.78
CA MET A 78 4.33 -7.47 -4.21
C MET A 78 5.76 -6.96 -4.46
N LEU A 79 6.50 -6.54 -3.43
CA LEU A 79 7.93 -6.23 -3.56
C LEU A 79 8.78 -7.45 -3.95
N ALA A 80 8.26 -8.65 -3.70
CA ALA A 80 8.89 -9.92 -4.06
C ALA A 80 8.20 -10.63 -5.25
N ASP A 81 7.29 -9.96 -5.95
CA ASP A 81 6.60 -10.55 -7.11
C ASP A 81 7.61 -11.00 -8.19
N PRO A 82 7.42 -12.12 -8.91
CA PRO A 82 8.34 -12.55 -9.96
C PRO A 82 8.45 -11.56 -11.12
N ASN A 83 7.39 -10.81 -11.42
CA ASN A 83 7.36 -9.81 -12.48
C ASN A 83 8.04 -8.49 -12.05
N GLY A 84 9.00 -8.03 -12.86
CA GLY A 84 9.75 -6.81 -12.56
C GLY A 84 8.92 -5.53 -12.54
N ASP A 85 7.90 -5.42 -13.40
CA ASP A 85 7.03 -4.24 -13.45
C ASP A 85 6.14 -4.17 -12.22
N VAL A 86 5.65 -5.32 -11.75
CA VAL A 86 4.83 -5.43 -10.53
C VAL A 86 5.65 -5.04 -9.32
N ARG A 87 6.89 -5.55 -9.17
CA ARG A 87 7.80 -5.13 -8.09
C ARG A 87 8.05 -3.63 -8.10
N ALA A 88 8.40 -3.07 -9.26
CA ALA A 88 8.69 -1.64 -9.40
C ALA A 88 7.48 -0.78 -9.05
N SER A 89 6.28 -1.19 -9.48
CA SER A 89 5.02 -0.53 -9.12
C SER A 89 4.78 -0.62 -7.61
N ALA A 90 4.92 -1.80 -7.00
CA ALA A 90 4.74 -2.01 -5.57
C ALA A 90 5.67 -1.12 -4.72
N GLY A 91 6.94 -1.01 -5.10
CA GLY A 91 7.89 -0.11 -4.42
C GLY A 91 7.48 1.36 -4.49
N ARG A 92 6.99 1.81 -5.65
CA ARG A 92 6.47 3.17 -5.82
C ARG A 92 5.21 3.40 -4.99
N VAL A 93 4.27 2.47 -5.02
CA VAL A 93 3.00 2.57 -4.29
C VAL A 93 3.26 2.60 -2.78
N LEU A 94 4.08 1.68 -2.27
CA LEU A 94 4.47 1.67 -0.86
C LEU A 94 5.11 3.00 -0.44
N GLY A 95 5.94 3.58 -1.32
CA GLY A 95 6.53 4.91 -1.21
C GLY A 95 5.55 6.05 -0.90
N THR A 96 4.28 5.88 -1.28
CA THR A 96 3.22 6.90 -1.16
C THR A 96 2.18 6.60 -0.08
N MET A 97 2.21 5.41 0.52
CA MET A 97 1.16 4.95 1.43
C MET A 97 1.42 5.27 2.91
N GLY A 98 2.65 5.65 3.27
CA GLY A 98 2.99 5.86 4.68
C GLY A 98 4.26 6.66 4.87
N LYS A 99 4.86 6.50 6.04
CA LYS A 99 6.12 7.11 6.47
C LYS A 99 6.92 6.09 7.26
N LEU A 100 8.21 6.32 7.47
CA LEU A 100 9.05 5.40 8.25
C LEU A 100 8.72 5.35 9.74
N SER A 101 7.91 6.27 10.26
CA SER A 101 7.35 6.16 11.61
C SER A 101 6.26 5.08 11.73
N ASP A 102 5.75 4.56 10.61
CA ASP A 102 4.74 3.51 10.58
C ASP A 102 5.39 2.14 10.80
N ALA A 103 4.92 1.42 11.82
CA ALA A 103 5.45 0.12 12.21
C ALA A 103 5.30 -0.93 11.09
N ASP A 104 4.21 -0.88 10.34
CA ASP A 104 3.94 -1.85 9.27
C ASP A 104 4.85 -1.60 8.06
N ILE A 105 5.07 -0.33 7.72
CA ILE A 105 6.06 0.08 6.70
C ILE A 105 7.46 -0.42 7.10
N MET A 106 7.87 -0.17 8.34
CA MET A 106 9.18 -0.59 8.83
C MET A 106 9.35 -2.10 8.83
N MET A 107 8.30 -2.85 9.21
CA MET A 107 8.31 -4.31 9.16
C MET A 107 8.46 -4.81 7.72
N VAL A 108 7.64 -4.32 6.78
CA VAL A 108 7.72 -4.68 5.36
C VAL A 108 9.11 -4.39 4.80
N LEU A 109 9.67 -3.20 5.05
CA LEU A 109 10.99 -2.83 4.56
C LEU A 109 12.08 -3.74 5.13
N ARG A 110 12.10 -4.00 6.45
CA ARG A 110 13.10 -4.88 7.08
C ARG A 110 13.10 -6.28 6.47
N THR A 111 11.91 -6.84 6.24
CA THR A 111 11.77 -8.17 5.61
C THR A 111 12.37 -8.18 4.20
N HIS A 112 12.08 -7.17 3.38
CA HIS A 112 12.48 -7.16 1.98
C HIS A 112 13.93 -6.69 1.75
N LEU A 113 14.46 -5.82 2.61
CA LEU A 113 15.88 -5.42 2.61
C LEU A 113 16.78 -6.60 3.01
N ALA A 114 16.30 -7.53 3.82
CA ALA A 114 17.03 -8.75 4.18
C ALA A 114 16.79 -9.94 3.22
N HIS A 115 16.08 -9.73 2.10
CA HIS A 115 15.68 -10.81 1.21
C HIS A 115 16.87 -11.44 0.48
N THR A 116 16.82 -12.74 0.18
CA THR A 116 17.94 -13.46 -0.47
C THR A 116 18.19 -13.02 -1.91
N VAL A 117 17.13 -12.67 -2.63
CA VAL A 117 17.19 -12.21 -4.03
C VAL A 117 17.47 -10.70 -4.09
N TRP A 118 18.52 -10.32 -4.82
CA TRP A 118 19.02 -8.95 -4.87
C TRP A 118 18.02 -7.93 -5.44
N ASN A 119 17.19 -8.34 -6.40
CA ASN A 119 16.21 -7.44 -7.04
C ASN A 119 15.07 -7.05 -6.07
N VAL A 120 14.74 -7.91 -5.10
CA VAL A 120 13.78 -7.62 -4.02
C VAL A 120 14.38 -6.61 -3.06
N ARG A 121 15.64 -6.80 -2.64
CA ARG A 121 16.36 -5.83 -1.81
C ARG A 121 16.45 -4.47 -2.49
N TRP A 122 16.82 -4.44 -3.77
CA TRP A 122 16.86 -3.22 -4.57
C TRP A 122 15.51 -2.50 -4.62
N THR A 123 14.42 -3.26 -4.82
CA THR A 123 13.07 -2.68 -4.84
C THR A 123 12.69 -2.09 -3.47
N ALA A 124 13.08 -2.75 -2.38
CA ALA A 124 12.88 -2.22 -1.02
C ALA A 124 13.71 -0.94 -0.77
N CYS A 125 14.95 -0.85 -1.26
CA CYS A 125 15.73 0.39 -1.23
C CYS A 125 15.01 1.52 -1.99
N HIS A 126 14.46 1.21 -3.17
CA HIS A 126 13.71 2.17 -3.97
C HIS A 126 12.43 2.63 -3.25
N ALA A 127 11.71 1.73 -2.59
CA ALA A 127 10.53 2.08 -1.78
C ALA A 127 10.93 2.99 -0.60
N LEU A 128 12.01 2.65 0.09
CA LEU A 128 12.56 3.44 1.20
C LEU A 128 12.91 4.86 0.76
N ARG A 129 13.47 5.05 -0.45
CA ARG A 129 13.75 6.39 -1.01
C ARG A 129 12.48 7.24 -1.15
N GLY A 130 11.33 6.63 -1.46
CA GLY A 130 10.05 7.34 -1.55
C GLY A 130 9.47 7.73 -0.18
N LEU A 131 9.81 6.96 0.86
CA LEU A 131 9.30 7.14 2.23
C LEU A 131 10.15 8.09 3.08
N ALA A 132 11.46 8.10 2.85
CA ALA A 132 12.42 8.78 3.70
C ALA A 132 12.52 10.28 3.38
N ALA A 133 12.49 11.12 4.40
CA ALA A 133 12.97 12.48 4.28
C ALA A 133 14.51 12.50 4.11
N PRO A 134 15.10 13.50 3.43
CA PRO A 134 16.55 13.63 3.36
C PRO A 134 17.17 13.68 4.77
N GLY A 135 18.14 12.79 5.03
CA GLY A 135 18.80 12.73 6.33
C GLY A 135 18.01 12.00 7.43
N GLU A 136 16.93 11.30 7.10
CA GLU A 136 16.15 10.55 8.09
C GLU A 136 16.94 9.36 8.66
N LYS A 137 17.20 9.39 9.97
CA LYS A 137 18.04 8.40 10.67
C LYS A 137 17.55 6.97 10.50
N ALA A 138 16.23 6.75 10.57
CA ALA A 138 15.63 5.43 10.41
C ALA A 138 15.92 4.83 9.04
N ALA A 139 15.96 5.65 7.99
CA ALA A 139 16.34 5.21 6.65
C ALA A 139 17.82 4.81 6.59
N MET A 140 18.71 5.59 7.20
CA MET A 140 20.14 5.25 7.24
C MET A 140 20.40 3.94 7.96
N GLU A 141 19.74 3.71 9.11
CA GLU A 141 19.85 2.46 9.88
C GLU A 141 19.38 1.23 9.07
N LEU A 142 18.40 1.40 8.18
CA LEU A 142 17.94 0.34 7.28
C LEU A 142 18.90 0.09 6.10
N LEU A 143 19.59 1.13 5.63
CA LEU A 143 20.48 1.05 4.46
C LEU A 143 21.92 0.65 4.82
N GLU A 144 22.38 0.92 6.04
CA GLU A 144 23.74 0.65 6.48
C GLU A 144 24.20 -0.80 6.18
N PRO A 145 23.40 -1.86 6.44
CA PRO A 145 23.81 -3.23 6.12
C PRO A 145 23.99 -3.49 4.61
N LEU A 146 23.33 -2.69 3.76
CA LEU A 146 23.32 -2.87 2.31
C LEU A 146 24.48 -2.17 1.60
N LEU A 147 25.24 -1.32 2.29
CA LEU A 147 26.47 -0.73 1.74
C LEU A 147 27.51 -1.80 1.35
N ASN A 148 27.43 -2.98 1.97
CA ASN A 148 28.27 -4.14 1.68
C ASN A 148 27.52 -5.26 0.95
N ASP A 149 26.37 -4.97 0.35
CA ASP A 149 25.57 -5.98 -0.36
C ASP A 149 26.39 -6.67 -1.46
N PRO A 150 26.29 -8.00 -1.64
CA PRO A 150 27.04 -8.69 -2.69
C PRO A 150 26.74 -8.17 -4.11
N HIS A 151 25.52 -7.66 -4.35
CA HIS A 151 25.10 -7.17 -5.64
C HIS A 151 25.30 -5.65 -5.77
N SER A 152 26.01 -5.21 -6.81
CA SER A 152 26.38 -3.79 -7.00
C SER A 152 25.18 -2.85 -7.06
N ALA A 153 24.11 -3.24 -7.78
CA ALA A 153 22.92 -2.40 -7.89
C ALA A 153 22.26 -2.08 -6.54
N VAL A 154 22.43 -2.94 -5.51
CA VAL A 154 21.87 -2.69 -4.17
C VAL A 154 22.74 -1.73 -3.37
N ARG A 155 24.04 -1.64 -3.69
CA ARG A 155 24.99 -0.73 -3.04
C ARG A 155 24.95 0.71 -3.58
N GLU A 156 24.47 0.90 -4.81
CA GLU A 156 24.36 2.20 -5.51
C GLU A 156 23.10 2.97 -5.13
#